data_AF-A0A6G1LT21-F1
#
_entry.id   AF-A0A6G1LT21-F1
#
_cell.length_a   1.000
_cell.length_b   1.000
_cell.length_c   1.000
_cell.angle_alpha   90.00
_cell.angle_beta   90.00
_cell.angle_gamma   90.00
#
_symmetry.space_group_name_H-M   'P 1'
#
loop_
_entity.id
_entity.type
_entity.pdbx_description
1 polymer ?
#
loop_
_entity_poly.entity_id
_entity_poly.type
_entity_poly.pdbx_seq_one_letter_code
_entity_poly.pdbx_strand_id
1 'polypeptide(L)'
;MTSLCALLDLPHELLHQILLNVDPADLARVRLTCTFLDQYLKKNELLFKELYLQLWDEPVETAAVSIGSTWEKRLQNVVWLRKVLESDHVDSKLNDYQQVVKFSVALLQVKDATKSKNLDFFDEVFDKSNLDTLLCRSSLFEQAGATHVPAQTEFERQLSAKLHCYYGIPIDPRSRKSKPTHPWARSLVYDLRNYDTNTMWGPFRADGSGRVDWEKLEAIMVVLGFNLKVLVEESDMPIGNLWGVKFRGAIPYSAPHLKPNLDNRLELPLDLRDPYGATGTWLRVVCFLDYHDFYAFNFGSIAPADGPRPPIDIREAIRFIKLGITVTKIEPPGPGDGQALPVVHFKGASRLMHAFWDPNANSELTGTVRLTTEGEIRWTSFSIFQGYVEGQPLNTVEFDVRLTVKL
;
A
#
# COMPACT_ATOMS: atom_id res chain seq x y z
N MET A 1 -12.43 57.12 27.77
CA MET A 1 -12.17 55.82 28.44
C MET A 1 -12.26 54.76 27.37
N THR A 2 -11.14 54.22 26.92
CA THR A 2 -11.12 53.04 26.05
C THR A 2 -11.55 51.85 26.90
N SER A 3 -12.76 51.33 26.65
CA SER A 3 -13.19 50.07 27.24
C SER A 3 -12.20 49.00 26.80
N LEU A 4 -11.40 48.48 27.73
CA LEU A 4 -10.53 47.34 27.48
C LEU A 4 -11.43 46.12 27.34
N CYS A 5 -11.76 45.74 26.11
CA CYS A 5 -12.43 44.48 25.82
C CYS A 5 -11.44 43.36 26.09
N ALA A 6 -11.69 42.53 27.10
CA ALA A 6 -10.87 41.34 27.35
C ALA A 6 -11.24 40.25 26.35
N LEU A 7 -10.30 39.36 26.03
CA LEU A 7 -10.54 38.22 25.13
C LEU A 7 -11.75 37.38 25.54
N LEU A 8 -12.00 37.27 26.84
CA LEU A 8 -13.09 36.49 27.42
C LEU A 8 -14.45 37.21 27.37
N ASP A 9 -14.48 38.50 27.03
CA ASP A 9 -15.71 39.27 26.83
C ASP A 9 -16.25 39.15 25.40
N LEU A 10 -15.51 38.47 24.51
CA LEU A 10 -15.93 38.25 23.14
C LEU A 10 -17.09 37.24 23.06
N PRO A 11 -18.02 37.40 22.11
CA PRO A 11 -18.97 36.37 21.75
C PRO A 11 -18.28 35.05 21.40
N HIS A 12 -18.94 33.93 21.69
CA HIS A 12 -18.41 32.59 21.42
C HIS A 12 -18.02 32.39 19.95
N GLU A 13 -18.73 33.02 19.02
CA GLU A 13 -18.44 32.95 17.59
C GLU A 13 -17.09 33.59 17.26
N LEU A 14 -16.77 34.75 17.85
CA LEU A 14 -15.49 35.41 17.66
C LEU A 14 -14.36 34.63 18.35
N LEU A 15 -14.62 34.12 19.56
CA LEU A 15 -13.67 33.26 20.25
C LEU A 15 -13.37 31.99 19.45
N HIS A 16 -14.39 31.38 18.85
CA HIS A 16 -14.24 30.23 17.95
C HIS A 16 -13.34 30.57 16.76
N GLN A 17 -13.60 31.67 16.07
CA GLN A 17 -12.77 32.12 14.93
C GLN A 17 -11.32 32.40 15.34
N ILE A 18 -11.10 32.98 16.51
CA ILE A 18 -9.73 33.18 17.04
C ILE A 18 -9.04 31.83 17.26
N LEU A 19 -9.73 30.89 17.89
CA LEU A 19 -9.19 29.56 18.18
C LEU A 19 -8.98 28.71 16.92
N LEU A 20 -9.72 28.96 15.84
CA LEU A 20 -9.47 28.34 14.52
C LEU A 20 -8.14 28.74 13.89
N ASN A 21 -7.49 29.81 14.38
CA ASN A 21 -6.18 30.25 13.90
C ASN A 21 -5.03 29.81 14.82
N VAL A 22 -5.32 29.04 15.87
CA VAL A 22 -4.31 28.50 16.79
C VAL A 22 -3.80 27.16 16.25
N ASP A 23 -2.49 26.91 16.34
CA ASP A 23 -1.94 25.60 16.01
C ASP A 23 -2.59 24.53 16.90
N PRO A 24 -3.13 23.44 16.33
CA PRO A 24 -3.72 22.35 17.09
C PRO A 24 -2.84 21.80 18.23
N ALA A 25 -1.51 21.85 18.09
CA ALA A 25 -0.54 21.45 19.10
C ALA A 25 -0.55 22.32 20.36
N ASP A 26 -1.02 23.57 20.26
CA ASP A 26 -1.04 24.56 21.33
C ASP A 26 -2.39 24.64 22.07
N LEU A 27 -3.44 23.96 21.59
CA LEU A 27 -4.75 23.92 22.26
C LEU A 27 -4.67 23.44 23.71
N ALA A 28 -3.75 22.51 24.01
CA ALA A 28 -3.53 22.05 25.38
C ALA A 28 -3.07 23.20 26.30
N ARG A 29 -2.26 24.13 25.79
CA ARG A 29 -1.82 25.30 26.54
C ARG A 29 -2.97 26.28 26.75
N VAL A 30 -3.82 26.48 25.74
CA VAL A 30 -5.04 27.31 25.84
C VAL A 30 -5.98 26.78 26.93
N ARG A 31 -6.14 25.47 27.07
CA ARG A 31 -6.94 24.89 28.16
C ARG A 31 -6.38 25.21 29.54
N LEU A 32 -5.06 25.29 29.66
CA LEU A 32 -4.39 25.52 30.94
C LEU A 32 -4.41 26.99 31.38
N THR A 33 -4.85 27.94 30.54
CA THR A 33 -4.82 29.36 30.89
C THR A 33 -5.94 29.76 31.87
N CYS A 34 -7.16 29.25 31.69
CA CYS A 34 -8.27 29.57 32.60
C CYS A 34 -9.41 28.52 32.52
N THR A 35 -10.24 28.50 33.55
CA THR A 35 -11.38 27.57 33.67
C THR A 35 -12.43 27.79 32.57
N PHE A 36 -12.64 29.04 32.13
CA PHE A 36 -13.57 29.35 31.04
C PHE A 36 -13.12 28.70 29.73
N LEU A 37 -11.84 28.83 29.36
CA LEU A 37 -11.30 28.25 28.12
C LEU A 37 -11.23 26.72 28.18
N ASP A 38 -10.90 26.13 29.33
CA ASP A 38 -11.01 24.66 29.48
C ASP A 38 -12.46 24.20 29.27
N GLN A 39 -13.44 24.88 29.89
CA GLN A 39 -14.86 24.54 29.72
C GLN A 39 -15.36 24.77 28.29
N TYR A 40 -14.93 25.86 27.64
CA TYR A 40 -15.28 26.18 26.26
C TYR A 40 -14.77 25.10 25.29
N LEU A 41 -13.53 24.63 25.48
CA LEU A 41 -12.95 23.58 24.65
C LEU A 41 -13.53 22.20 24.97
N LYS A 42 -13.90 21.95 26.22
CA LYS A 42 -14.50 20.69 26.67
C LYS A 42 -15.87 20.51 26.00
N LYS A 43 -15.95 19.56 25.05
CA LYS A 43 -17.12 19.21 24.21
C LYS A 43 -17.34 20.10 22.97
N ASN A 44 -16.41 20.98 22.60
CA ASN A 44 -16.53 21.73 21.34
C ASN A 44 -16.07 20.89 20.14
N GLU A 45 -16.88 19.89 19.78
CA GLU A 45 -16.60 18.99 18.65
C GLU A 45 -16.51 19.73 17.31
N LEU A 46 -17.25 20.83 17.15
CA LEU A 46 -17.21 21.64 15.93
C LEU A 46 -15.84 22.27 15.73
N LEU A 47 -15.27 22.88 16.78
CA LEU A 47 -13.94 23.49 16.71
C LEU A 47 -12.88 22.45 16.35
N PHE A 48 -12.89 21.29 17.03
CA PHE A 48 -11.93 20.23 16.75
C PHE A 48 -12.08 19.68 15.33
N LYS A 49 -13.31 19.54 14.83
CA LYS A 49 -13.58 19.14 13.45
C LYS A 49 -13.00 20.14 12.46
N GLU A 50 -13.27 21.42 12.65
CA GLU A 50 -12.82 22.47 11.72
C GLU A 50 -11.28 22.61 11.73
N LEU A 51 -10.65 22.60 12.90
CA LEU A 51 -9.18 22.58 13.02
C LEU A 51 -8.56 21.36 12.35
N TYR A 52 -9.20 20.18 12.49
CA TYR A 52 -8.75 18.98 11.82
C TYR A 52 -8.82 19.13 10.29
N LEU A 53 -9.98 19.54 9.76
CA LEU A 53 -10.23 19.60 8.32
C LEU A 53 -9.46 20.74 7.62
N GLN A 54 -8.97 21.74 8.36
CA GLN A 54 -8.04 22.72 7.82
C GLN A 54 -6.73 22.07 7.35
N LEU A 55 -6.22 21.09 8.09
CA LEU A 55 -4.88 20.51 7.87
C LEU A 55 -4.89 19.08 7.30
N TRP A 56 -5.95 18.31 7.53
CA TRP A 56 -6.06 16.91 7.12
C TRP A 56 -7.36 16.62 6.38
N ASP A 57 -7.37 15.53 5.62
CA ASP A 57 -8.56 15.11 4.87
C ASP A 57 -9.61 14.49 5.77
N GLU A 58 -10.88 14.62 5.40
CA GLU A 58 -11.96 13.95 6.14
C GLU A 58 -11.76 12.41 6.14
N PRO A 59 -11.63 11.78 7.33
CA PRO A 59 -11.38 10.35 7.41
C PRO A 59 -12.51 9.53 6.79
N VAL A 60 -12.17 8.49 6.04
CA VAL A 60 -13.12 7.44 5.62
C VAL A 60 -13.60 6.65 6.84
N GLU A 61 -14.79 6.05 6.79
CA GLU A 61 -15.45 5.47 7.98
C GLU A 61 -14.55 4.51 8.79
N THR A 62 -13.81 3.62 8.13
CA THR A 62 -12.85 2.68 8.75
C THR A 62 -11.65 3.39 9.39
N ALA A 63 -11.14 4.44 8.74
CA ALA A 63 -10.05 5.25 9.25
C ALA A 63 -10.48 6.11 10.45
N ALA A 64 -11.70 6.64 10.40
CA ALA A 64 -12.27 7.50 11.43
C ALA A 64 -12.26 6.81 12.81
N VAL A 65 -12.73 5.54 12.85
CA VAL A 65 -12.72 4.72 14.07
C VAL A 65 -11.30 4.41 14.54
N SER A 66 -10.40 4.12 13.60
CA SER A 66 -9.02 3.76 13.91
C SER A 66 -8.23 4.91 14.55
N ILE A 67 -8.49 6.14 14.12
CA ILE A 67 -7.83 7.35 14.63
C ILE A 67 -8.47 7.80 15.94
N GLY A 68 -9.80 7.84 16.05
CA GLY A 68 -10.46 8.24 17.29
C GLY A 68 -11.97 8.38 17.18
N SER A 69 -12.69 8.05 18.25
CA SER A 69 -14.16 8.09 18.28
C SER A 69 -14.75 9.50 18.21
N THR A 70 -14.03 10.52 18.71
CA THR A 70 -14.43 11.94 18.70
C THR A 70 -13.49 12.79 17.87
N TRP A 71 -13.92 13.98 17.43
CA TRP A 71 -13.05 14.91 16.72
C TRP A 71 -11.91 15.41 17.59
N GLU A 72 -12.15 15.62 18.89
CA GLU A 72 -11.09 15.94 19.86
C GLU A 72 -10.00 14.85 19.85
N LYS A 73 -10.40 13.58 19.92
CA LYS A 73 -9.43 12.46 19.93
C LYS A 73 -8.72 12.30 18.59
N ARG A 74 -9.42 12.51 17.48
CA ARG A 74 -8.81 12.48 16.15
C ARG A 74 -7.72 13.53 16.02
N LEU A 75 -8.03 14.77 16.39
CA LEU A 75 -7.06 15.86 16.34
C LEU A 75 -5.86 15.58 17.25
N GLN A 76 -6.10 15.15 18.49
CA GLN A 76 -5.03 14.81 19.44
C GLN A 76 -4.09 13.73 18.89
N ASN A 77 -4.63 12.66 18.33
CA ASN A 77 -3.84 11.52 17.85
C ASN A 77 -3.05 11.85 16.59
N VAL A 78 -3.62 12.65 15.67
CA VAL A 78 -2.89 13.07 14.46
C VAL A 78 -1.83 14.13 14.78
N VAL A 79 -2.10 15.05 15.71
CA VAL A 79 -1.08 15.98 16.23
C VAL A 79 0.04 15.25 16.96
N TRP A 80 -0.29 14.22 17.73
CA TRP A 80 0.72 13.35 18.36
C TRP A 80 1.57 12.65 17.29
N LEU A 81 0.95 12.07 16.26
CA LEU A 81 1.66 11.41 15.16
C LEU A 81 2.60 12.40 14.46
N ARG A 82 2.14 13.62 14.16
CA ARG A 82 2.95 14.70 13.61
C ARG A 82 4.20 14.93 14.46
N LYS A 83 4.04 15.14 15.78
CA LYS A 83 5.16 15.37 16.69
C LYS A 83 6.14 14.20 16.76
N VAL A 84 5.66 12.96 16.69
CA VAL A 84 6.51 11.76 16.68
C VAL A 84 7.32 11.66 15.39
N LEU A 85 6.69 11.93 14.24
CA LEU A 85 7.35 11.91 12.93
C LEU A 85 8.37 13.06 12.77
N GLU A 86 8.06 14.24 13.31
CA GLU A 86 8.95 15.42 13.32
C GLU A 86 10.10 15.31 14.35
N SER A 87 10.01 14.38 15.32
CA SER A 87 11.07 14.21 16.31
C SER A 87 12.34 13.62 15.70
N ASP A 88 13.50 14.15 16.06
CA ASP A 88 14.80 13.57 15.67
C ASP A 88 15.14 12.28 16.45
N HIS A 89 14.41 12.01 17.53
CA HIS A 89 14.68 10.87 18.42
C HIS A 89 14.09 9.58 17.86
N VAL A 90 14.96 8.68 17.42
CA VAL A 90 14.59 7.34 16.93
C VAL A 90 13.76 6.57 17.97
N ASP A 91 14.13 6.65 19.25
CA ASP A 91 13.42 5.94 20.33
C ASP A 91 11.96 6.36 20.47
N SER A 92 11.65 7.65 20.23
CA SER A 92 10.26 8.13 20.26
C SER A 92 9.40 7.48 19.17
N LYS A 93 10.00 7.15 18.02
CA LYS A 93 9.32 6.50 16.89
C LYS A 93 9.16 5.00 17.15
N LEU A 94 10.18 4.38 17.74
CA LEU A 94 10.23 2.93 17.96
C LEU A 94 9.42 2.47 19.17
N ASN A 95 9.40 3.23 20.26
CA ASN A 95 8.65 2.87 21.47
C ASN A 95 7.14 2.75 21.20
N ASP A 96 6.61 3.58 20.31
CA ASP A 96 5.20 3.60 19.92
C ASP A 96 4.97 3.10 18.48
N TYR A 97 5.89 2.29 17.94
CA TYR A 97 5.94 1.94 16.52
C TYR A 97 4.61 1.43 15.96
N GLN A 98 3.95 0.49 16.65
CA GLN A 98 2.67 -0.08 16.20
C GLN A 98 1.57 1.00 16.11
N GLN A 99 1.58 1.95 17.05
CA GLN A 99 0.63 3.06 17.09
C GLN A 99 0.91 4.08 15.98
N VAL A 100 2.19 4.36 15.70
CA VAL A 100 2.65 5.20 14.58
C VAL A 100 2.18 4.60 13.25
N VAL A 101 2.44 3.31 13.01
CA VAL A 101 2.02 2.63 11.78
C VAL A 101 0.49 2.60 11.68
N LYS A 102 -0.23 2.27 12.76
CA LYS A 102 -1.70 2.24 12.77
C LYS A 102 -2.31 3.57 12.32
N PHE A 103 -1.86 4.69 12.90
CA PHE A 103 -2.38 6.00 12.52
C PHE A 103 -1.92 6.42 11.13
N SER A 104 -0.70 6.05 10.73
CA SER A 104 -0.20 6.32 9.38
C SER A 104 -1.05 5.61 8.32
N VAL A 105 -1.29 4.31 8.49
CA VAL A 105 -2.16 3.49 7.63
C VAL A 105 -3.58 4.03 7.58
N ALA A 106 -4.11 4.55 8.70
CA ALA A 106 -5.44 5.16 8.71
C ALA A 106 -5.50 6.46 7.90
N LEU A 107 -4.49 7.33 8.00
CA LEU A 107 -4.43 8.58 7.24
C LEU A 107 -4.16 8.38 5.74
N LEU A 108 -3.50 7.28 5.37
CA LEU A 108 -3.28 6.88 3.97
C LEU A 108 -4.54 6.38 3.27
N GLN A 109 -5.65 6.16 3.99
CA GLN A 109 -6.95 5.87 3.38
C GLN A 109 -7.56 7.19 2.89
N VAL A 110 -7.25 7.56 1.65
CA VAL A 110 -7.63 8.85 1.05
C VAL A 110 -8.71 8.67 -0.01
N LYS A 111 -9.67 9.61 -0.10
CA LYS A 111 -10.73 9.54 -1.12
C LYS A 111 -10.22 9.93 -2.51
N ASP A 112 -9.26 10.85 -2.58
CA ASP A 112 -8.66 11.36 -3.82
C ASP A 112 -7.16 11.61 -3.60
N ALA A 113 -6.33 10.70 -4.12
CA ALA A 113 -4.87 10.78 -3.99
C ALA A 113 -4.24 11.98 -4.74
N THR A 114 -4.99 12.67 -5.61
CA THR A 114 -4.48 13.83 -6.37
C THR A 114 -4.57 15.15 -5.61
N LYS A 115 -5.39 15.22 -4.55
CA LYS A 115 -5.69 16.44 -3.79
C LYS A 115 -5.67 16.22 -2.26
N SER A 116 -4.93 15.21 -1.81
CA SER A 116 -4.94 14.78 -0.42
C SER A 116 -3.94 15.56 0.43
N LYS A 117 -4.45 16.27 1.44
CA LYS A 117 -3.61 16.94 2.45
C LYS A 117 -2.83 15.92 3.29
N ASN A 118 -3.39 14.73 3.49
CA ASN A 118 -2.72 13.66 4.21
C ASN A 118 -1.46 13.19 3.47
N LEU A 119 -1.55 13.02 2.14
CA LEU A 119 -0.38 12.64 1.34
C LEU A 119 0.66 13.76 1.29
N ASP A 120 0.24 15.02 1.18
CA ASP A 120 1.16 16.17 1.25
C ASP A 120 1.91 16.19 2.59
N PHE A 121 1.20 16.01 3.70
CA PHE A 121 1.80 15.88 5.04
C PHE A 121 2.83 14.74 5.10
N PHE A 122 2.50 13.56 4.55
CA PHE A 122 3.44 12.44 4.54
C PHE A 122 4.66 12.69 3.64
N ASP A 123 4.48 13.36 2.51
CA ASP A 123 5.59 13.71 1.63
C ASP A 123 6.60 14.64 2.31
N GLU A 124 6.10 15.59 3.10
CA GLU A 124 6.91 16.51 3.92
C GLU A 124 7.66 15.80 5.05
N VAL A 125 6.97 14.97 5.84
CA VAL A 125 7.58 14.39 7.05
C VAL A 125 8.39 13.11 6.80
N PHE A 126 8.12 12.34 5.74
CA PHE A 126 8.94 11.16 5.41
C PHE A 126 10.21 11.57 4.66
N ASP A 127 11.13 12.07 5.47
CA ASP A 127 12.50 12.36 5.13
C ASP A 127 13.39 11.10 5.20
N LYS A 128 14.70 11.30 5.02
CA LYS A 128 15.69 10.22 5.06
C LYS A 128 15.69 9.44 6.38
N SER A 129 15.45 10.11 7.51
CA SER A 129 15.48 9.52 8.85
C SER A 129 14.26 8.63 9.10
N ASN A 130 13.07 9.13 8.75
CA ASN A 130 11.82 8.40 8.91
C ASN A 130 11.74 7.17 7.99
N LEU A 131 12.26 7.25 6.77
CA LEU A 131 12.36 6.10 5.87
C LEU A 131 13.18 4.97 6.50
N ASP A 132 14.41 5.27 6.93
CA ASP A 132 15.32 4.26 7.48
C ASP A 132 14.81 3.67 8.80
N THR A 133 14.14 4.49 9.60
CA THR A 133 13.63 4.10 10.93
C THR A 133 12.35 3.30 10.84
N LEU A 134 11.42 3.66 9.95
CA LEU A 134 10.06 3.11 9.93
C LEU A 134 9.84 2.07 8.82
N LEU A 135 10.47 2.22 7.65
CA LEU A 135 10.21 1.38 6.48
C LEU A 135 11.22 0.25 6.30
N CYS A 136 12.42 0.38 6.86
CA CYS A 136 13.50 -0.59 6.67
C CYS A 136 13.65 -1.58 7.84
N ARG A 137 12.53 -2.10 8.38
CA ARG A 137 12.56 -3.02 9.54
C ARG A 137 12.12 -4.45 9.22
N SER A 138 11.90 -4.82 7.97
CA SER A 138 11.66 -6.21 7.58
C SER A 138 12.94 -7.05 7.59
N SER A 139 12.79 -8.38 7.51
CA SER A 139 13.89 -9.35 7.40
C SER A 139 14.70 -9.19 6.11
N LEU A 140 14.12 -8.56 5.08
CA LEU A 140 14.80 -8.27 3.82
C LEU A 140 16.04 -7.38 4.03
N PHE A 141 15.94 -6.40 4.93
CA PHE A 141 17.03 -5.44 5.20
C PHE A 141 18.14 -5.99 6.10
N GLU A 142 17.88 -7.04 6.87
CA GLU A 142 18.90 -7.75 7.65
C GLU A 142 19.94 -8.39 6.72
N GLN A 143 19.47 -9.05 5.67
CA GLN A 143 20.30 -9.82 4.74
C GLN A 143 21.19 -8.92 3.87
N ALA A 144 20.74 -7.69 3.60
CA ALA A 144 21.48 -6.68 2.86
C ALA A 144 22.69 -6.10 3.64
N GLY A 145 22.90 -6.50 4.90
CA GLY A 145 24.06 -6.11 5.72
C GLY A 145 24.09 -4.61 6.03
N ALA A 146 22.91 -4.01 6.13
CA ALA A 146 22.76 -2.58 6.33
C ALA A 146 22.85 -2.18 7.80
N THR A 147 22.90 -0.86 8.04
CA THR A 147 22.72 -0.25 9.37
C THR A 147 21.31 -0.43 9.93
N HIS A 148 20.43 -1.12 9.22
CA HIS A 148 19.05 -1.34 9.60
C HIS A 148 18.93 -2.56 10.51
N VAL A 149 18.25 -2.40 11.63
CA VAL A 149 17.93 -3.48 12.56
C VAL A 149 16.49 -3.92 12.28
N PRO A 150 16.25 -5.18 11.87
CA PRO A 150 14.90 -5.67 11.67
C PRO A 150 14.11 -5.60 12.99
N ALA A 151 12.80 -5.51 12.88
CA ALA A 151 11.96 -5.57 14.07
C ALA A 151 12.06 -6.95 14.72
N GLN A 152 12.08 -6.97 16.06
CA GLN A 152 12.24 -8.20 16.85
C GLN A 152 11.08 -9.17 16.60
N THR A 153 9.86 -8.65 16.48
CA THR A 153 8.65 -9.45 16.27
C THR A 153 8.29 -9.52 14.78
N GLU A 154 7.79 -10.67 14.35
CA GLU A 154 7.28 -10.85 12.98
C GLU A 154 6.15 -9.87 12.65
N PHE A 155 5.28 -9.60 13.62
CA PHE A 155 4.20 -8.65 13.48
C PHE A 155 4.69 -7.25 13.07
N GLU A 156 5.72 -6.74 13.73
CA GLU A 156 6.27 -5.42 13.41
C GLU A 156 7.05 -5.39 12.10
N ARG A 157 7.74 -6.49 11.75
CA ARG A 157 8.38 -6.63 10.43
C ARG A 157 7.36 -6.49 9.30
N GLN A 158 6.20 -7.12 9.48
CA GLN A 158 5.11 -7.11 8.51
C GLN A 158 4.40 -5.76 8.45
N LEU A 159 4.27 -5.06 9.59
CA LEU A 159 3.83 -3.66 9.61
C LEU A 159 4.81 -2.72 8.87
N SER A 160 6.12 -2.94 9.01
CA SER A 160 7.15 -2.16 8.29
C SER A 160 7.05 -2.37 6.79
N ALA A 161 7.02 -3.64 6.37
CA ALA A 161 6.89 -4.01 4.97
C ALA A 161 5.58 -3.51 4.36
N LYS A 162 4.47 -3.54 5.11
CA LYS A 162 3.18 -2.95 4.69
C LYS A 162 3.30 -1.45 4.45
N LEU A 163 3.92 -0.72 5.37
CA LEU A 163 4.11 0.73 5.22
C LEU A 163 5.05 1.06 4.05
N HIS A 164 6.07 0.23 3.79
CA HIS A 164 6.94 0.37 2.62
C HIS A 164 6.21 0.08 1.31
N CYS A 165 5.32 -0.93 1.27
CA CYS A 165 4.45 -1.18 0.12
C CYS A 165 3.52 0.00 -0.19
N TYR A 166 3.06 0.71 0.85
CA TYR A 166 2.27 1.93 0.69
C TYR A 166 3.11 3.10 0.20
N TYR A 167 4.33 3.24 0.74
CA TYR A 167 5.30 4.22 0.27
C TYR A 167 5.58 4.06 -1.23
N GLY A 168 5.70 2.83 -1.71
CA GLY A 168 5.69 2.49 -3.13
C GLY A 168 7.02 2.62 -3.87
N ILE A 169 8.04 3.23 -3.25
CA ILE A 169 9.37 3.41 -3.86
C ILE A 169 10.34 2.41 -3.23
N PRO A 170 11.04 1.56 -4.00
CA PRO A 170 12.06 0.67 -3.46
C PRO A 170 13.17 1.43 -2.72
N ILE A 171 13.53 0.95 -1.54
CA ILE A 171 14.61 1.51 -0.72
C ILE A 171 15.83 0.60 -0.77
N ASP A 172 16.96 1.15 -1.21
CA ASP A 172 18.27 0.52 -1.07
C ASP A 172 19.03 1.10 0.13
N PRO A 173 19.75 0.24 0.89
CA PRO A 173 20.54 0.69 2.01
C PRO A 173 21.70 1.58 1.55
N ARG A 174 21.89 2.69 2.26
CA ARG A 174 22.66 3.85 1.76
C ARG A 174 24.16 3.78 2.03
N SER A 175 24.61 2.86 2.88
CA SER A 175 26.03 2.76 3.20
C SER A 175 26.80 2.15 2.04
N ARG A 176 27.99 2.69 1.72
CA ARG A 176 28.92 2.10 0.72
C ARG A 176 29.30 0.65 1.02
N LYS A 177 29.10 0.19 2.26
CA LYS A 177 29.34 -1.19 2.69
C LYS A 177 28.10 -2.08 2.59
N SER A 178 26.92 -1.50 2.39
CA SER A 178 25.67 -2.24 2.28
C SER A 178 25.50 -2.82 0.89
N LYS A 179 24.88 -3.99 0.84
CA LYS A 179 24.55 -4.66 -0.41
C LYS A 179 23.20 -4.14 -0.91
N PRO A 180 22.98 -4.09 -2.24
CA PRO A 180 21.66 -3.74 -2.76
C PRO A 180 20.59 -4.71 -2.23
N THR A 181 19.36 -4.23 -2.07
CA THR A 181 18.27 -5.04 -1.53
C THR A 181 17.71 -6.01 -2.56
N HIS A 182 17.71 -5.62 -3.84
CA HIS A 182 17.05 -6.38 -4.90
C HIS A 182 17.54 -7.83 -5.08
N PRO A 183 18.84 -8.20 -4.93
CA PRO A 183 19.26 -9.60 -5.09
C PRO A 183 18.68 -10.54 -4.02
N TRP A 184 18.49 -10.02 -2.81
CA TRP A 184 17.85 -10.74 -1.71
C TRP A 184 16.33 -10.80 -1.88
N ALA A 185 15.73 -9.71 -2.38
CA ALA A 185 14.32 -9.72 -2.73
C ALA A 185 14.02 -10.76 -3.81
N ARG A 186 14.88 -10.87 -4.84
CA ARG A 186 14.80 -11.93 -5.86
C ARG A 186 14.91 -13.33 -5.27
N SER A 187 15.88 -13.56 -4.39
CA SER A 187 16.05 -14.90 -3.80
C SER A 187 14.81 -15.31 -3.00
N LEU A 188 14.17 -14.38 -2.29
CA LEU A 188 12.90 -14.63 -1.60
C LEU A 188 11.75 -14.93 -2.57
N VAL A 189 11.65 -14.15 -3.65
CA VAL A 189 10.55 -14.24 -4.61
C VAL A 189 10.64 -15.47 -5.51
N TYR A 190 11.84 -15.90 -5.91
CA TYR A 190 12.02 -17.05 -6.81
C TYR A 190 12.26 -18.38 -6.06
N ASP A 191 12.27 -18.39 -4.72
CA ASP A 191 12.39 -19.63 -3.95
C ASP A 191 11.06 -20.38 -3.91
N LEU A 192 11.01 -21.52 -4.60
CA LEU A 192 9.82 -22.37 -4.73
C LEU A 192 9.30 -22.87 -3.38
N ARG A 193 10.14 -22.94 -2.35
CA ARG A 193 9.74 -23.34 -1.00
C ARG A 193 8.69 -22.41 -0.40
N ASN A 194 8.59 -21.18 -0.89
CA ASN A 194 7.65 -20.16 -0.41
C ASN A 194 6.28 -20.24 -1.10
N TYR A 195 6.04 -21.22 -1.98
CA TYR A 195 4.80 -21.33 -2.76
C TYR A 195 4.22 -22.74 -2.67
N ASP A 196 2.99 -22.79 -2.18
CA ASP A 196 2.23 -24.00 -1.96
C ASP A 196 0.72 -23.70 -1.99
N THR A 197 -0.08 -24.70 -1.65
CA THR A 197 -1.53 -24.56 -1.55
C THR A 197 -1.98 -23.63 -0.43
N ASN A 198 -1.23 -23.53 0.68
CA ASN A 198 -1.60 -22.73 1.85
C ASN A 198 -1.36 -21.23 1.61
N THR A 199 -0.25 -20.92 0.95
CA THR A 199 0.09 -19.58 0.44
C THR A 199 -0.68 -19.23 -0.82
N MET A 200 -1.54 -20.12 -1.32
CA MET A 200 -2.34 -19.94 -2.54
C MET A 200 -1.49 -19.52 -3.74
N TRP A 201 -0.25 -20.00 -3.78
CA TRP A 201 0.75 -19.66 -4.81
C TRP A 201 1.04 -18.16 -4.94
N GLY A 202 0.86 -17.38 -3.87
CA GLY A 202 1.02 -15.92 -3.87
C GLY A 202 1.75 -15.35 -2.65
N PRO A 203 1.70 -14.02 -2.45
CA PRO A 203 2.24 -13.34 -1.28
C PRO A 203 1.26 -13.42 -0.10
N PHE A 204 0.87 -14.64 0.25
CA PHE A 204 -0.03 -14.92 1.38
C PHE A 204 0.69 -15.76 2.42
N ARG A 205 0.25 -15.65 3.66
CA ARG A 205 0.81 -16.42 4.78
C ARG A 205 0.66 -17.92 4.56
N ALA A 206 1.70 -18.66 4.97
CA ALA A 206 1.74 -20.12 4.86
C ALA A 206 0.80 -20.86 5.84
N ASP A 207 0.13 -20.12 6.74
CA ASP A 207 -0.83 -20.66 7.70
C ASP A 207 -2.21 -20.97 7.08
N GLY A 208 -2.40 -20.72 5.78
CA GLY A 208 -3.67 -20.93 5.08
C GLY A 208 -4.76 -19.91 5.44
N SER A 209 -4.44 -18.87 6.23
CA SER A 209 -5.41 -17.86 6.66
C SER A 209 -5.85 -16.92 5.54
N GLY A 210 -5.11 -16.90 4.43
CA GLY A 210 -5.31 -15.96 3.33
C GLY A 210 -4.91 -14.52 3.64
N ARG A 211 -4.29 -14.28 4.81
CA ARG A 211 -3.68 -12.99 5.15
C ARG A 211 -2.50 -12.70 4.25
N VAL A 212 -2.25 -11.42 3.99
CA VAL A 212 -1.13 -10.98 3.15
C VAL A 212 0.18 -11.20 3.89
N ASP A 213 1.18 -11.72 3.17
CA ASP A 213 2.57 -11.67 3.58
C ASP A 213 3.19 -10.38 3.02
N TRP A 214 3.28 -9.37 3.89
CA TRP A 214 3.76 -8.05 3.51
C TRP A 214 5.26 -8.03 3.24
N GLU A 215 6.06 -8.88 3.89
CA GLU A 215 7.50 -8.99 3.57
C GLU A 215 7.71 -9.61 2.18
N LYS A 216 6.89 -10.61 1.81
CA LYS A 216 6.91 -11.16 0.45
C LYS A 216 6.41 -10.15 -0.59
N LEU A 217 5.37 -9.38 -0.26
CA LEU A 217 4.87 -8.32 -1.14
C LEU A 217 5.88 -7.17 -1.31
N GLU A 218 6.59 -6.81 -0.24
CA GLU A 218 7.68 -5.84 -0.27
C GLU A 218 8.81 -6.33 -1.19
N ALA A 219 9.23 -7.59 -1.06
CA ALA A 219 10.25 -8.15 -1.95
C ALA A 219 9.81 -8.12 -3.42
N ILE A 220 8.54 -8.46 -3.71
CA ILE A 220 7.94 -8.33 -5.05
C ILE A 220 8.03 -6.88 -5.55
N MET A 221 7.64 -5.90 -4.72
CA MET A 221 7.71 -4.48 -5.07
C MET A 221 9.15 -4.04 -5.36
N VAL A 222 10.12 -4.44 -4.54
CA VAL A 222 11.53 -4.13 -4.72
C VAL A 222 12.07 -4.71 -6.03
N VAL A 223 11.76 -5.99 -6.33
CA VAL A 223 12.16 -6.65 -7.58
C VAL A 223 11.63 -5.92 -8.80
N LEU A 224 10.32 -5.65 -8.82
CA LEU A 224 9.70 -4.97 -9.95
C LEU A 224 10.24 -3.54 -10.10
N GLY A 225 10.44 -2.83 -8.99
CA GLY A 225 10.83 -1.43 -9.02
C GLY A 225 12.27 -1.25 -9.46
N PHE A 226 13.15 -2.18 -9.08
CA PHE A 226 14.49 -2.26 -9.62
C PHE A 226 14.49 -2.47 -11.14
N ASN A 227 13.77 -3.48 -11.63
CA ASN A 227 13.73 -3.78 -13.07
C ASN A 227 13.12 -2.65 -13.90
N LEU A 228 12.06 -2.01 -13.40
CA LEU A 228 11.46 -0.86 -14.06
C LEU A 228 12.45 0.32 -14.14
N LYS A 229 13.18 0.60 -13.06
CA LYS A 229 14.22 1.63 -13.04
C LYS A 229 15.31 1.38 -14.07
N VAL A 230 15.87 0.16 -14.09
CA VAL A 230 16.90 -0.24 -15.07
C VAL A 230 16.39 -0.05 -16.49
N LEU A 231 15.16 -0.47 -16.78
CA LEU A 231 14.59 -0.31 -18.11
C LEU A 231 14.41 1.16 -18.50
N VAL A 232 13.89 2.00 -17.61
CA VAL A 232 13.69 3.43 -17.88
C VAL A 232 15.03 4.11 -18.19
N GLU A 233 16.09 3.77 -17.45
CA GLU A 233 17.45 4.26 -17.70
C GLU A 233 18.03 3.75 -19.03
N GLU A 234 17.70 2.53 -19.46
CA GLU A 234 18.24 1.92 -20.68
C GLU A 234 17.44 2.20 -21.96
N SER A 235 16.12 2.46 -21.87
CA SER A 235 15.20 2.32 -23.02
C SER A 235 14.45 3.60 -23.44
N ASP A 236 14.67 4.74 -22.78
CA ASP A 236 13.98 6.02 -23.03
C ASP A 236 12.45 5.88 -23.19
N MET A 237 11.87 4.92 -22.45
CA MET A 237 10.46 4.57 -22.54
C MET A 237 9.63 5.59 -21.74
N PRO A 238 8.53 6.14 -22.31
CA PRO A 238 7.66 7.11 -21.65
C PRO A 238 6.69 6.45 -20.67
N ILE A 239 7.11 5.34 -20.06
CA ILE A 239 6.42 4.76 -18.91
C ILE A 239 6.89 5.62 -17.75
N GLY A 240 6.12 6.67 -17.45
CA GLY A 240 6.45 7.63 -16.39
C GLY A 240 6.84 6.95 -15.08
N ASN A 241 7.34 7.71 -14.11
CA ASN A 241 7.88 7.17 -12.86
C ASN A 241 6.76 6.54 -11.98
N LEU A 242 6.29 5.33 -12.32
CA LEU A 242 5.16 4.61 -11.71
C LEU A 242 5.36 4.39 -10.20
N TRP A 243 6.61 4.46 -9.75
CA TRP A 243 7.03 4.40 -8.35
C TRP A 243 8.02 5.52 -7.99
N GLY A 244 7.76 6.70 -8.54
CA GLY A 244 8.56 7.90 -8.26
C GLY A 244 7.98 8.83 -7.21
N VAL A 245 6.77 8.56 -6.73
CA VAL A 245 6.03 9.47 -5.85
C VAL A 245 5.74 8.77 -4.53
N LYS A 246 6.12 9.43 -3.43
CA LYS A 246 5.95 8.90 -2.08
C LYS A 246 4.47 8.64 -1.81
N PHE A 247 4.18 7.52 -1.16
CA PHE A 247 2.82 7.14 -0.75
C PHE A 247 1.81 7.05 -1.90
N ARG A 248 2.29 6.71 -3.10
CA ARG A 248 1.46 6.31 -4.24
C ARG A 248 1.68 4.84 -4.64
N GLY A 249 2.13 4.03 -3.69
CA GLY A 249 2.23 2.58 -3.83
C GLY A 249 0.87 1.90 -3.68
N ALA A 250 0.84 0.78 -2.97
CA ALA A 250 -0.36 -0.03 -2.76
C ALA A 250 -1.33 0.56 -1.71
N ILE A 251 -1.54 1.88 -1.70
CA ILE A 251 -2.43 2.52 -0.72
C ILE A 251 -3.90 2.14 -0.97
N PRO A 252 -4.72 1.98 0.09
CA PRO A 252 -6.16 1.83 -0.06
C PRO A 252 -6.75 3.02 -0.82
N TYR A 253 -7.76 2.75 -1.64
CA TYR A 253 -8.49 3.78 -2.39
C TYR A 253 -7.68 4.56 -3.45
N SER A 254 -6.52 4.03 -3.87
CA SER A 254 -5.71 4.57 -4.98
C SER A 254 -6.36 4.46 -6.37
N ALA A 255 -7.32 3.54 -6.55
CA ALA A 255 -8.10 3.43 -7.79
C ALA A 255 -9.40 4.25 -7.66
N PRO A 256 -9.88 4.89 -8.75
CA PRO A 256 -11.14 5.63 -8.71
C PRO A 256 -12.29 4.68 -8.39
N HIS A 257 -12.73 4.70 -7.13
CA HIS A 257 -13.91 3.97 -6.69
C HIS A 257 -15.15 4.64 -7.25
N LEU A 258 -15.85 3.94 -8.13
CA LEU A 258 -17.24 4.26 -8.41
C LEU A 258 -18.03 3.86 -7.15
N LYS A 259 -18.67 4.84 -6.51
CA LYS A 259 -19.43 4.64 -5.27
C LYS A 259 -20.50 3.55 -5.48
N PRO A 260 -20.57 2.51 -4.63
CA PRO A 260 -21.58 1.46 -4.74
C PRO A 260 -22.95 1.83 -4.14
N ASN A 261 -23.16 3.07 -3.67
CA ASN A 261 -24.46 3.49 -3.12
C ASN A 261 -25.45 3.90 -4.22
N LEU A 262 -25.66 3.02 -5.19
CA LEU A 262 -26.88 3.03 -5.98
C LEU A 262 -27.73 1.87 -5.45
N ASP A 263 -28.75 2.23 -4.68
CA ASP A 263 -29.84 1.33 -4.28
C ASP A 263 -30.21 0.41 -5.45
N ASN A 264 -30.39 -0.88 -5.16
CA ASN A 264 -30.74 -2.01 -6.04
C ASN A 264 -32.06 -1.84 -6.83
N ARG A 265 -32.50 -0.63 -7.16
CA ARG A 265 -33.78 -0.33 -7.80
C ARG A 265 -33.70 -0.15 -9.32
N LEU A 266 -32.50 -0.13 -9.90
CA LEU A 266 -32.28 -0.04 -11.34
C LEU A 266 -31.30 -1.14 -11.75
N GLU A 267 -31.60 -1.85 -12.84
CA GLU A 267 -30.68 -2.78 -13.51
C GLU A 267 -29.54 -1.99 -14.15
N LEU A 268 -28.62 -1.49 -13.31
CA LEU A 268 -27.43 -0.81 -13.78
C LEU A 268 -26.52 -1.81 -14.50
N PRO A 269 -25.86 -1.40 -15.61
CA PRO A 269 -24.74 -2.11 -16.20
C PRO A 269 -23.71 -2.57 -15.14
N LEU A 270 -23.09 -3.74 -15.35
CA LEU A 270 -22.21 -4.38 -14.38
C LEU A 270 -20.99 -3.51 -14.02
N ASP A 271 -20.46 -2.76 -14.98
CA ASP A 271 -19.36 -1.81 -14.82
C ASP A 271 -19.69 -0.66 -13.87
N LEU A 272 -20.96 -0.23 -13.80
CA LEU A 272 -21.41 0.78 -12.84
C LEU A 272 -21.66 0.21 -11.44
N ARG A 273 -21.81 -1.11 -11.33
CA ARG A 273 -22.03 -1.83 -10.06
C ARG A 273 -20.74 -2.36 -9.45
N ASP A 274 -19.64 -2.36 -10.21
CA ASP A 274 -18.34 -2.88 -9.81
C ASP A 274 -17.61 -1.89 -8.87
N PRO A 275 -17.43 -2.22 -7.58
CA PRO A 275 -16.78 -1.34 -6.61
C PRO A 275 -15.25 -1.25 -6.78
N TYR A 276 -14.66 -2.13 -7.58
CA TYR A 276 -13.22 -2.18 -7.85
C TYR A 276 -12.82 -1.43 -9.11
N GLY A 277 -13.78 -1.09 -9.97
CA GLY A 277 -13.50 -0.48 -11.27
C GLY A 277 -12.58 -1.34 -12.13
N ALA A 278 -12.81 -2.66 -12.17
CA ALA A 278 -12.02 -3.64 -12.89
C ALA A 278 -12.10 -3.49 -14.41
N THR A 279 -13.26 -3.10 -14.95
CA THR A 279 -13.40 -2.81 -16.38
C THR A 279 -12.47 -1.67 -16.79
N GLY A 280 -11.66 -1.91 -17.84
CA GLY A 280 -10.75 -0.91 -18.38
C GLY A 280 -9.55 -1.51 -19.09
N THR A 281 -8.64 -0.62 -19.48
CA THR A 281 -7.33 -0.99 -20.01
C THR A 281 -6.31 -0.98 -18.88
N TRP A 282 -5.48 -2.01 -18.81
CA TRP A 282 -4.44 -2.14 -17.81
C TRP A 282 -3.09 -2.45 -18.46
N LEU A 283 -2.01 -2.05 -17.81
CA LEU A 283 -0.64 -2.42 -18.10
C LEU A 283 -0.18 -3.42 -17.06
N ARG A 284 0.14 -4.64 -17.48
CA ARG A 284 0.79 -5.64 -16.64
C ARG A 284 2.29 -5.61 -16.90
N VAL A 285 3.07 -5.42 -15.84
CA VAL A 285 4.52 -5.55 -15.83
C VAL A 285 4.86 -6.93 -15.28
N VAL A 286 5.70 -7.67 -16.01
CA VAL A 286 6.13 -9.01 -15.65
C VAL A 286 7.65 -9.06 -15.60
N CYS A 287 8.22 -9.51 -14.49
CA CYS A 287 9.65 -9.80 -14.34
C CYS A 287 9.87 -11.29 -14.08
N PHE A 288 10.78 -11.91 -14.82
CA PHE A 288 11.07 -13.34 -14.68
C PHE A 288 12.55 -13.65 -14.91
N LEU A 289 13.04 -14.66 -14.20
CA LEU A 289 14.31 -15.31 -14.53
C LEU A 289 14.10 -16.24 -15.71
N ASP A 290 15.15 -16.43 -16.51
CA ASP A 290 15.09 -17.49 -17.52
C ASP A 290 14.91 -18.87 -16.84
N TYR A 291 14.39 -19.83 -17.61
CA TYR A 291 14.12 -21.15 -17.06
C TYR A 291 15.38 -21.85 -16.53
N HIS A 292 16.53 -21.64 -17.17
CA HIS A 292 17.77 -22.30 -16.80
C HIS A 292 18.26 -21.82 -15.43
N ASP A 293 18.31 -20.51 -15.23
CA ASP A 293 18.71 -19.86 -13.99
C ASP A 293 17.71 -20.12 -12.88
N PHE A 294 16.41 -20.07 -13.17
CA PHE A 294 15.36 -20.40 -12.21
C PHE A 294 15.46 -21.86 -11.72
N TYR A 295 15.68 -22.79 -12.66
CA TYR A 295 15.88 -24.20 -12.35
C TYR A 295 17.16 -24.42 -11.55
N ALA A 296 18.29 -23.83 -11.97
CA ALA A 296 19.56 -23.93 -11.29
C ALA A 296 19.49 -23.37 -9.85
N PHE A 297 18.78 -22.27 -9.64
CA PHE A 297 18.59 -21.68 -8.32
C PHE A 297 17.82 -22.60 -7.36
N ASN A 298 16.73 -23.21 -7.84
CA ASN A 298 15.86 -24.03 -6.99
C ASN A 298 16.36 -25.46 -6.79
N PHE A 299 16.98 -26.05 -7.82
CA PHE A 299 17.33 -27.48 -7.86
C PHE A 299 18.83 -27.77 -8.05
N GLY A 300 19.64 -26.76 -8.40
CA GLY A 300 21.07 -26.93 -8.65
C GLY A 300 21.93 -27.04 -7.38
N SER A 301 21.40 -26.66 -6.21
CA SER A 301 22.07 -26.83 -4.92
C SER A 301 21.09 -27.19 -3.81
N ILE A 302 21.60 -27.89 -2.78
CA ILE A 302 20.82 -28.25 -1.59
C ILE A 302 20.40 -26.95 -0.89
N ALA A 303 19.10 -26.78 -0.68
CA ALA A 303 18.56 -25.62 0.00
C ALA A 303 19.05 -25.57 1.45
N PRO A 304 19.31 -24.37 2.01
CA PRO A 304 19.59 -24.23 3.44
C PRO A 304 18.46 -24.85 4.28
N ALA A 305 18.82 -25.58 5.32
CA ALA A 305 17.84 -26.20 6.23
C ALA A 305 16.97 -25.14 6.91
N ASP A 306 17.61 -24.05 7.35
CA ASP A 306 16.97 -22.89 7.94
C ASP A 306 17.38 -21.63 7.17
N GLY A 307 16.41 -20.76 6.89
CA GLY A 307 16.64 -19.43 6.36
C GLY A 307 16.61 -19.28 4.82
N PRO A 308 16.88 -18.05 4.36
CA PRO A 308 16.79 -17.67 2.95
C PRO A 308 17.91 -18.32 2.12
N ARG A 309 17.64 -18.51 0.83
CA ARG A 309 18.70 -18.83 -0.14
C ARG A 309 19.62 -17.63 -0.36
N PRO A 310 20.87 -17.86 -0.82
CA PRO A 310 21.79 -16.79 -1.21
C PRO A 310 21.18 -15.82 -2.24
N PRO A 311 21.68 -14.58 -2.32
CA PRO A 311 21.14 -13.56 -3.22
C PRO A 311 21.32 -13.95 -4.69
N ILE A 312 20.35 -13.57 -5.53
CA ILE A 312 20.39 -13.79 -6.98
C ILE A 312 20.85 -12.51 -7.68
N ASP A 313 22.07 -12.53 -8.22
CA ASP A 313 22.63 -11.42 -9.01
C ASP A 313 22.57 -11.66 -10.53
N ILE A 314 21.48 -12.30 -10.95
CA ILE A 314 21.17 -12.62 -12.35
C ILE A 314 20.19 -11.57 -12.87
N ARG A 315 20.35 -11.17 -14.13
CA ARG A 315 19.48 -10.19 -14.79
C ARG A 315 18.15 -10.83 -15.17
N GLU A 316 17.05 -10.28 -14.68
CA GLU A 316 15.70 -10.70 -15.08
C GLU A 316 15.31 -10.13 -16.45
N ALA A 317 14.42 -10.82 -17.14
CA ALA A 317 13.71 -10.27 -18.28
C ALA A 317 12.47 -9.51 -17.78
N ILE A 318 12.18 -8.37 -18.41
CA ILE A 318 10.97 -7.57 -18.16
C ILE A 318 10.07 -7.52 -19.40
N ARG A 319 8.75 -7.66 -19.19
CA ARG A 319 7.73 -7.59 -20.24
C ARG A 319 6.57 -6.70 -19.83
N PHE A 320 6.02 -5.99 -20.82
CA PHE A 320 4.80 -5.20 -20.69
C PHE A 320 3.69 -5.85 -21.50
N ILE A 321 2.56 -6.08 -20.84
CA ILE A 321 1.40 -6.73 -21.41
C ILE A 321 0.22 -5.79 -21.22
N LYS A 322 -0.37 -5.33 -22.33
CA LYS A 322 -1.61 -4.56 -22.28
C LYS A 322 -2.78 -5.53 -22.07
N LEU A 323 -3.60 -5.29 -21.06
CA LEU A 323 -4.81 -6.05 -20.78
C LEU A 323 -6.03 -5.19 -21.08
N GLY A 324 -7.00 -5.73 -21.81
CA GLY A 324 -8.35 -5.17 -21.88
C GLY A 324 -9.28 -6.05 -21.04
N ILE A 325 -9.83 -5.52 -19.95
CA ILE A 325 -10.64 -6.27 -18.99
C ILE A 325 -12.08 -5.76 -19.01
N THR A 326 -13.05 -6.67 -18.92
CA THR A 326 -14.48 -6.38 -18.81
C THR A 326 -15.12 -7.28 -17.75
N VAL A 327 -15.89 -6.67 -16.85
CA VAL A 327 -16.66 -7.40 -15.82
C VAL A 327 -17.77 -8.23 -16.47
N THR A 328 -17.91 -9.46 -16.01
CA THR A 328 -18.89 -10.42 -16.54
C THR A 328 -19.90 -10.90 -15.52
N LYS A 329 -19.57 -10.85 -14.22
CA LYS A 329 -20.46 -11.29 -13.15
C LYS A 329 -20.07 -10.63 -11.82
N ILE A 330 -21.06 -10.34 -10.99
CA ILE A 330 -20.86 -9.88 -9.61
C ILE A 330 -21.68 -10.81 -8.70
N GLU A 331 -21.06 -11.33 -7.65
CA GLU A 331 -21.70 -12.22 -6.68
C GLU A 331 -21.34 -11.84 -5.25
N PRO A 332 -22.17 -12.21 -4.25
CA PRO A 332 -21.85 -11.97 -2.84
C PRO A 332 -20.51 -12.61 -2.44
N PRO A 333 -19.82 -12.05 -1.42
CA PRO A 333 -18.58 -12.65 -0.91
C PRO A 333 -18.81 -14.05 -0.36
N GLY A 334 -17.85 -14.95 -0.59
CA GLY A 334 -17.85 -16.27 0.00
C GLY A 334 -17.46 -16.23 1.48
N PRO A 335 -17.57 -17.35 2.22
CA PRO A 335 -17.25 -17.41 3.66
C PRO A 335 -15.78 -17.09 3.98
N GLY A 336 -14.86 -17.31 3.03
CA GLY A 336 -13.43 -17.03 3.17
C GLY A 336 -12.99 -15.67 2.64
N ASP A 337 -13.91 -14.85 2.14
CA ASP A 337 -13.61 -13.52 1.58
C ASP A 337 -13.89 -12.41 2.61
N GLY A 338 -13.34 -11.22 2.38
CA GLY A 338 -13.73 -10.03 3.14
C GLY A 338 -15.18 -9.65 2.87
N GLN A 339 -15.98 -9.49 3.91
CA GLN A 339 -17.44 -9.35 3.78
C GLN A 339 -17.92 -7.94 3.38
N ALA A 340 -17.01 -6.97 3.28
CA ALA A 340 -17.36 -5.58 2.99
C ALA A 340 -17.71 -5.32 1.52
N LEU A 341 -17.23 -6.15 0.58
CA LEU A 341 -17.42 -5.98 -0.86
C LEU A 341 -17.70 -7.33 -1.55
N PRO A 342 -18.41 -7.33 -2.71
CA PRO A 342 -18.71 -8.54 -3.49
C PRO A 342 -17.49 -9.12 -4.21
N VAL A 343 -17.63 -10.33 -4.75
CA VAL A 343 -16.68 -10.91 -5.72
C VAL A 343 -17.07 -10.46 -7.13
N VAL A 344 -16.12 -9.89 -7.87
CA VAL A 344 -16.28 -9.45 -9.24
C VAL A 344 -15.50 -10.37 -10.18
N HIS A 345 -16.18 -10.96 -11.14
CA HIS A 345 -15.58 -11.79 -12.18
C HIS A 345 -15.36 -10.98 -13.44
N PHE A 346 -14.26 -11.23 -14.11
CA PHE A 346 -13.91 -10.55 -15.35
C PHE A 346 -13.38 -11.50 -16.41
N LYS A 347 -13.49 -11.05 -17.65
CA LYS A 347 -12.81 -11.63 -18.81
C LYS A 347 -12.08 -10.54 -19.55
N GLY A 348 -11.09 -10.91 -20.36
CA GLY A 348 -10.30 -9.95 -21.10
C GLY A 348 -9.41 -10.59 -22.15
N ALA A 349 -8.64 -9.75 -22.81
CA ALA A 349 -7.57 -10.15 -23.69
C ALA A 349 -6.26 -9.51 -23.23
N SER A 350 -5.18 -10.26 -23.32
CA SER A 350 -3.81 -9.79 -23.07
C SER A 350 -3.07 -9.68 -24.40
N ARG A 351 -2.22 -8.66 -24.52
CA ARG A 351 -1.38 -8.43 -25.71
C ARG A 351 -0.01 -7.92 -25.30
N LEU A 352 1.05 -8.61 -25.72
CA LEU A 352 2.43 -8.18 -25.49
C LEU A 352 2.73 -6.87 -26.25
N MET A 353 3.30 -5.88 -25.57
CA MET A 353 3.63 -4.58 -26.17
C MET A 353 4.92 -4.60 -27.02
N HIS A 354 5.75 -5.64 -26.93
CA HIS A 354 7.05 -5.70 -27.64
C HIS A 354 7.07 -6.71 -28.79
N ALA A 355 5.95 -7.39 -29.08
CA ALA A 355 5.85 -8.41 -30.12
C ALA A 355 4.63 -8.16 -31.03
N PHE A 356 4.51 -6.93 -31.57
CA PHE A 356 3.35 -6.53 -32.39
C PHE A 356 3.13 -7.38 -33.64
N TRP A 357 4.16 -8.06 -34.12
CA TRP A 357 4.15 -8.89 -35.33
C TRP A 357 3.81 -10.36 -35.08
N ASP A 358 3.74 -10.83 -33.83
CA ASP A 358 3.45 -12.23 -33.52
C ASP A 358 1.94 -12.47 -33.30
N PRO A 359 1.26 -13.22 -34.20
CA PRO A 359 -0.16 -13.53 -34.05
C PRO A 359 -0.49 -14.33 -32.78
N ASN A 360 0.48 -15.03 -32.19
CA ASN A 360 0.33 -15.84 -30.98
C ASN A 360 0.61 -15.03 -29.69
N ALA A 361 0.94 -13.74 -29.79
CA ALA A 361 1.20 -12.87 -28.65
C ALA A 361 -0.07 -12.39 -27.92
N ASN A 362 -1.24 -12.93 -28.28
CA ASN A 362 -2.52 -12.64 -27.67
C ASN A 362 -3.00 -13.85 -26.86
N SER A 363 -3.42 -13.61 -25.61
CA SER A 363 -4.10 -14.64 -24.82
C SER A 363 -5.42 -14.14 -24.27
N GLU A 364 -6.38 -15.03 -24.09
CA GLU A 364 -7.58 -14.71 -23.34
C GLU A 364 -7.25 -14.73 -21.85
N LEU A 365 -7.92 -13.87 -21.09
CA LEU A 365 -7.73 -13.74 -19.65
C LEU A 365 -9.09 -13.91 -18.97
N THR A 366 -9.13 -14.67 -17.89
CA THR A 366 -10.29 -14.71 -17.00
C THR A 366 -9.83 -14.57 -15.56
N GLY A 367 -10.68 -14.08 -14.67
CA GLY A 367 -10.26 -13.88 -13.30
C GLY A 367 -11.32 -13.31 -12.38
N THR A 368 -10.91 -13.04 -11.15
CA THR A 368 -11.76 -12.46 -10.11
C THR A 368 -11.02 -11.39 -9.32
N VAL A 369 -11.77 -10.38 -8.87
CA VAL A 369 -11.37 -9.38 -7.88
C VAL A 369 -12.26 -9.55 -6.65
N ARG A 370 -11.66 -9.55 -5.47
CA ARG A 370 -12.36 -9.71 -4.18
C ARG A 370 -11.54 -9.14 -3.03
N LEU A 371 -12.10 -9.09 -1.82
CA LEU A 371 -11.35 -8.76 -0.62
C LEU A 371 -10.75 -9.99 0.06
N THR A 372 -9.55 -9.85 0.61
CA THR A 372 -9.01 -10.74 1.64
C THR A 372 -9.83 -10.62 2.92
N THR A 373 -9.64 -11.55 3.86
CA THR A 373 -10.26 -11.50 5.18
C THR A 373 -9.87 -10.25 5.99
N GLU A 374 -8.71 -9.65 5.71
CA GLU A 374 -8.21 -8.42 6.34
C GLU A 374 -8.58 -7.14 5.56
N GLY A 375 -9.22 -7.26 4.40
CA GLY A 375 -9.76 -6.14 3.63
C GLY A 375 -8.85 -5.60 2.52
N GLU A 376 -7.73 -6.24 2.22
CA GLU A 376 -6.94 -5.96 1.02
C GLU A 376 -7.61 -6.48 -0.25
N ILE A 377 -7.35 -5.83 -1.38
CA ILE A 377 -7.89 -6.25 -2.68
C ILE A 377 -7.01 -7.36 -3.26
N ARG A 378 -7.63 -8.51 -3.54
CA ARG A 378 -7.00 -9.65 -4.20
C ARG A 378 -7.47 -9.76 -5.64
N TRP A 379 -6.51 -9.74 -6.55
CA TRP A 379 -6.70 -10.07 -7.97
C TRP A 379 -6.19 -11.49 -8.24
N THR A 380 -7.03 -12.31 -8.89
CA THR A 380 -6.63 -13.61 -9.42
C THR A 380 -6.94 -13.62 -10.91
N SER A 381 -5.98 -13.99 -11.75
CA SER A 381 -6.18 -14.06 -13.20
C SER A 381 -5.48 -15.27 -13.80
N PHE A 382 -6.14 -15.91 -14.77
CA PHE A 382 -5.64 -17.06 -15.51
C PHE A 382 -5.55 -16.69 -16.99
N SER A 383 -4.38 -16.89 -17.58
CA SER A 383 -4.18 -16.79 -19.02
C SER A 383 -4.64 -18.08 -19.67
N ILE A 384 -5.37 -17.97 -20.77
CA ILE A 384 -5.88 -19.09 -21.56
C ILE A 384 -5.17 -19.06 -22.91
N PHE A 385 -4.40 -20.10 -23.18
CA PHE A 385 -3.69 -20.30 -24.45
C PHE A 385 -4.32 -21.48 -25.20
N GLN A 386 -4.72 -21.26 -26.45
CA GLN A 386 -5.27 -22.29 -27.34
C GLN A 386 -6.40 -23.16 -26.72
N GLY A 387 -7.26 -22.57 -25.87
CA GLY A 387 -8.38 -23.26 -25.24
C GLY A 387 -8.05 -24.04 -23.96
N TYR A 388 -6.79 -24.04 -23.51
CA TYR A 388 -6.39 -24.60 -22.22
C TYR A 388 -6.20 -23.48 -21.19
N VAL A 389 -6.79 -23.66 -20.01
CA VAL A 389 -6.56 -22.79 -18.86
C VAL A 389 -5.19 -23.16 -18.28
N GLU A 390 -4.22 -22.26 -18.38
CA GLU A 390 -2.98 -22.40 -17.61
C GLU A 390 -3.31 -22.09 -16.15
N GLY A 391 -3.66 -23.15 -15.42
CA GLY A 391 -4.25 -23.00 -14.09
C GLY A 391 -4.31 -24.24 -13.21
N GLN A 392 -4.08 -25.48 -13.69
CA GLN A 392 -3.72 -26.70 -12.90
C GLN A 392 -3.28 -27.88 -13.82
N PRO A 393 -2.46 -28.83 -13.33
CA PRO A 393 -1.01 -28.89 -13.40
C PRO A 393 -0.52 -29.83 -14.53
N LEU A 394 -0.06 -29.27 -15.65
CA LEU A 394 0.82 -29.98 -16.59
C LEU A 394 1.89 -28.99 -17.07
N ASN A 395 2.95 -28.89 -16.27
CA ASN A 395 4.35 -28.68 -16.68
C ASN A 395 4.74 -27.46 -17.54
N THR A 396 4.20 -26.27 -17.25
CA THR A 396 4.97 -25.02 -17.34
C THR A 396 4.38 -24.00 -16.36
N VAL A 397 4.83 -24.03 -15.11
CA VAL A 397 4.59 -22.89 -14.20
C VAL A 397 5.67 -21.86 -14.53
N GLU A 398 5.35 -20.86 -15.35
CA GLU A 398 6.18 -19.66 -15.41
C GLU A 398 6.06 -18.95 -14.06
N PHE A 399 7.12 -19.02 -13.24
CA PHE A 399 7.21 -18.25 -12.00
C PHE A 399 7.64 -16.83 -12.35
N ASP A 400 6.67 -15.92 -12.34
CA ASP A 400 6.87 -14.53 -12.71
C ASP A 400 6.28 -13.56 -11.69
N VAL A 401 6.90 -12.39 -11.59
CA VAL A 401 6.47 -11.32 -10.69
C VAL A 401 5.62 -10.35 -11.47
N ARG A 402 4.37 -10.13 -11.03
CA ARG A 402 3.37 -9.36 -11.79
C ARG A 402 2.88 -8.14 -11.01
N LEU A 403 2.85 -6.99 -11.67
CA LEU A 403 2.07 -5.82 -11.25
C LEU A 403 1.11 -5.46 -12.37
N THR A 404 -0.12 -5.09 -12.05
CA THR A 404 -1.11 -4.63 -13.03
C THR A 404 -1.59 -3.23 -12.65
N VAL A 405 -1.41 -2.25 -13.54
CA VAL A 405 -1.74 -0.84 -13.33
C VAL A 405 -2.77 -0.39 -14.35
N LYS A 406 -3.80 0.34 -13.93
CA LYS A 406 -4.84 0.83 -14.84
C LYS A 406 -4.29 1.98 -15.68
N LEU A 407 -4.54 1.95 -16.99
CA LEU A 407 -4.11 2.99 -17.95
C LEU A 407 -5.17 4.05 -18.18
#